data_AF-Q2JC27-F1
#
_entry.id   AF-Q2JC27-F1
#
_cell.length_a   1.000
_cell.length_b   1.000
_cell.length_c   1.000
_cell.angle_alpha   90.00
_cell.angle_beta   90.00
_cell.angle_gamma   90.00
#
_symmetry.space_group_name_H-M   'P 1'
#
loop_
_entity.id
_entity.type
_entity.pdbx_description
1 polymer ?
#
loop_
_entity_poly.entity_id
_entity_poly.type
_entity_poly.pdbx_seq_one_letter_code
_entity_poly.pdbx_strand_id
1 'polypeptide(L)'
;MIDTERAREIAVAFLGRPSSDPIRPWSLIEFPQGWIINETGYLGDDFVGSLGHVIEREGGRVMRFPTRIPTGRIMTEYDSVVGAARVASPHQQSS
;
A
#
# COMPACT_ATOMS: atom_id res chain seq x y z
N MET A 1 -6.61 -11.78 -10.24
CA MET A 1 -5.84 -10.60 -10.66
C MET A 1 -6.72 -9.37 -10.87
N ILE A 2 -6.41 -8.27 -10.18
CA ILE A 2 -6.97 -6.94 -10.43
C ILE A 2 -6.01 -6.10 -11.30
N ASP A 3 -6.45 -4.96 -11.80
CA ASP A 3 -5.63 -3.99 -12.52
C ASP A 3 -5.31 -2.74 -11.67
N THR A 4 -4.56 -1.80 -12.25
CA THR A 4 -4.14 -0.56 -11.59
C THR A 4 -5.32 0.36 -11.25
N GLU A 5 -6.39 0.36 -12.06
CA GLU A 5 -7.58 1.16 -11.77
C GLU A 5 -8.29 0.62 -10.53
N ARG A 6 -8.52 -0.69 -10.48
CA ARG A 6 -9.12 -1.35 -9.33
C ARG A 6 -8.24 -1.25 -8.08
N ALA A 7 -6.92 -1.32 -8.22
CA ALA A 7 -5.99 -1.08 -7.11
C ALA A 7 -6.11 0.35 -6.57
N ARG A 8 -6.30 1.34 -7.45
CA ARG A 8 -6.54 2.73 -7.04
C ARG A 8 -7.85 2.89 -6.29
N GLU A 9 -8.94 2.27 -6.74
CA GLU A 9 -10.22 2.28 -6.03
C GLU A 9 -10.10 1.68 -4.62
N ILE A 10 -9.38 0.56 -4.47
CA ILE A 10 -9.11 -0.06 -3.18
C ILE A 10 -8.30 0.88 -2.28
N ALA A 11 -7.26 1.52 -2.80
CA ALA A 11 -6.46 2.47 -2.05
C ALA A 11 -7.28 3.68 -1.58
N VAL A 12 -8.15 4.24 -2.45
CA VAL A 12 -9.07 5.33 -2.09
C VAL A 12 -10.01 4.89 -0.96
N ALA A 13 -10.63 3.71 -1.09
CA ALA A 13 -11.53 3.18 -0.07
C ALA A 13 -10.80 2.89 1.25
N PHE A 14 -9.56 2.41 1.19
CA PHE A 14 -8.74 2.10 2.35
C PHE A 14 -8.26 3.37 3.09
N LEU A 15 -7.79 4.38 2.36
CA LEU A 15 -7.27 5.63 2.92
C LEU A 15 -8.35 6.67 3.22
N GLY A 16 -9.55 6.51 2.67
CA GLY A 16 -10.65 7.47 2.76
C GLY A 16 -10.37 8.81 2.06
N ARG A 17 -9.43 8.86 1.12
CA ARG A 17 -9.03 10.09 0.40
C ARG A 17 -8.50 9.80 -1.01
N PRO A 18 -8.67 10.73 -1.98
CA PRO A 18 -8.11 10.59 -3.31
C PRO A 18 -6.58 10.74 -3.30
N SER A 19 -5.89 10.23 -4.33
CA SER A 19 -4.43 10.36 -4.48
C SER A 19 -3.98 11.81 -4.65
N SER A 20 -4.87 12.67 -5.14
CA SER A 20 -4.68 14.11 -5.32
C SER A 20 -5.05 14.94 -4.08
N ASP A 21 -5.25 14.32 -2.90
CA ASP A 21 -5.48 15.05 -1.66
C ASP A 21 -4.33 16.05 -1.42
N PRO A 22 -4.61 17.37 -1.36
CA PRO A 22 -3.57 18.39 -1.30
C PRO A 22 -2.80 18.42 0.03
N ILE A 23 -3.36 17.80 1.08
CA ILE A 23 -2.76 17.75 2.42
C ILE A 23 -2.02 16.42 2.61
N ARG A 24 -2.56 15.32 2.07
CA ARG A 24 -2.04 13.97 2.27
C ARG A 24 -1.99 13.18 0.95
N PRO A 25 -1.16 13.61 -0.01
CA PRO A 25 -1.05 12.95 -1.31
C PRO A 25 -0.51 11.54 -1.16
N TRP A 26 -0.86 10.67 -2.09
CA TRP A 26 -0.33 9.30 -2.14
C TRP A 26 -0.25 8.79 -3.58
N SER A 27 0.58 7.78 -3.82
CA SER A 27 0.73 7.13 -5.12
C SER A 27 0.75 5.60 -5.00
N LEU A 28 0.61 4.92 -6.14
CA LEU A 28 0.81 3.47 -6.24
C LEU A 28 2.15 3.21 -6.92
N ILE A 29 2.94 2.31 -6.33
CA ILE A 29 4.14 1.76 -6.94
C ILE A 29 3.82 0.32 -7.33
N GLU A 30 3.72 0.06 -8.62
CA GLU A 30 3.45 -1.28 -9.15
C GLU A 30 4.70 -2.18 -9.03
N PHE A 31 4.47 -3.45 -8.67
CA PHE A 31 5.47 -4.51 -8.66
C PHE A 31 4.79 -5.86 -8.97
N PRO A 32 5.54 -6.96 -9.17
CA PRO A 32 4.97 -8.21 -9.69
C PRO A 32 3.78 -8.75 -8.88
N GLN A 33 3.85 -8.67 -7.54
CA GLN A 33 2.82 -9.20 -6.65
C GLN A 33 1.69 -8.20 -6.35
N GLY A 34 1.77 -6.94 -6.80
CA GLY A 34 0.73 -5.95 -6.51
C GLY A 34 1.15 -4.50 -6.61
N TRP A 35 0.62 -3.68 -5.71
CA TRP A 35 0.95 -2.25 -5.61
C TRP A 35 1.24 -1.86 -4.17
N ILE A 36 2.28 -1.06 -3.98
CA ILE A 36 2.56 -0.40 -2.69
C ILE A 36 1.82 0.92 -2.66
N ILE A 37 1.06 1.18 -1.59
CA ILE A 37 0.47 2.49 -1.30
C ILE A 37 1.55 3.36 -0.68
N ASN A 38 2.10 4.29 -1.46
CA ASN A 38 3.11 5.24 -1.01
C ASN A 38 2.43 6.53 -0.52
N GLU A 39 2.19 6.62 0.79
CA GLU A 39 1.65 7.83 1.45
C GLU A 39 2.72 8.91 1.67
N THR A 40 3.99 8.62 1.37
CA THR A 40 5.14 9.51 1.56
C THR A 40 5.76 9.93 0.24
N GLY A 41 5.06 9.83 -0.90
CA GLY A 41 5.63 10.11 -2.23
C GLY A 41 6.21 11.52 -2.45
N TYR A 42 6.02 12.44 -1.49
CA TYR A 42 6.63 13.77 -1.45
C TYR A 42 7.93 13.83 -0.64
N LEU A 43 8.24 12.79 0.14
CA LEU A 43 9.48 12.64 0.89
C LEU A 43 10.33 11.67 0.06
N GLY A 44 11.53 12.08 -0.35
CA GLY A 44 12.41 11.29 -1.21
C GLY A 44 12.74 9.90 -0.64
N ASP A 45 13.55 9.14 -1.37
CA ASP A 45 13.90 7.73 -1.11
C ASP A 45 14.41 7.43 0.32
N ASP A 46 14.76 8.45 1.11
CA ASP A 46 15.18 8.34 2.52
C ASP A 46 14.02 8.20 3.52
N PHE A 47 12.77 8.47 3.15
CA PHE A 47 11.60 8.30 4.03
C PHE A 47 10.99 6.89 3.94
N VAL A 48 11.87 5.90 3.83
CA VAL A 48 11.56 4.48 3.88
C VAL A 48 11.28 4.11 5.33
N GLY A 49 10.07 4.39 5.80
CA GLY A 49 9.74 4.19 7.20
C GLY A 49 8.30 4.06 7.63
N SER A 50 7.38 4.60 6.85
CA SER A 50 5.98 4.61 7.22
C SER A 50 5.30 3.36 6.65
N LEU A 51 4.98 2.41 7.53
CA LEU A 51 3.92 1.40 7.40
C LEU A 51 3.53 1.07 5.95
N GLY A 52 4.29 0.18 5.30
CA GLY A 52 3.97 -0.27 3.95
C GLY A 52 2.59 -0.93 3.94
N HIS A 53 1.65 -0.34 3.20
CA HIS A 53 0.42 -1.02 2.80
C HIS A 53 0.63 -1.55 1.39
N VAL A 54 0.35 -2.82 1.18
CA VAL A 54 0.41 -3.47 -0.13
C VAL A 54 -0.98 -3.91 -0.53
N ILE A 55 -1.38 -3.65 -1.76
CA ILE A 55 -2.55 -4.24 -2.38
C ILE A 55 -2.08 -5.42 -3.21
N GLU A 56 -2.45 -6.63 -2.81
CA GLU A 56 -2.12 -7.84 -3.55
C GLU A 56 -2.87 -7.88 -4.88
N ARG A 57 -2.12 -8.16 -5.95
CA ARG A 57 -2.66 -8.34 -7.30
C ARG A 57 -3.73 -9.41 -7.36
N GLU A 58 -3.55 -10.47 -6.59
CA GLU A 58 -4.55 -11.49 -6.41
C GLU A 58 -5.59 -11.06 -5.38
N GLY A 59 -6.83 -10.90 -5.84
CA GLY A 59 -7.98 -10.59 -4.99
C GLY A 59 -8.08 -9.15 -4.46
N GLY A 60 -7.03 -8.33 -4.59
CA GLY A 60 -7.05 -6.94 -4.11
C GLY A 60 -6.98 -6.80 -2.59
N ARG A 61 -6.39 -7.79 -1.91
CA ARG A 61 -6.28 -7.79 -0.45
C ARG A 61 -5.25 -6.75 0.00
N VAL A 62 -5.59 -5.97 1.04
CA VAL A 62 -4.65 -5.01 1.61
C VAL A 62 -3.86 -5.66 2.75
N MET A 63 -2.55 -5.71 2.60
CA MET A 63 -1.57 -6.22 3.55
C MET A 63 -0.89 -5.05 4.26
N ARG A 64 -0.86 -5.07 5.59
CA ARG A 64 -0.15 -4.08 6.41
C ARG A 64 1.05 -4.71 7.09
N PHE A 65 2.22 -4.14 6.89
CA PHE A 65 3.43 -4.57 7.58
C PHE A 65 3.54 -3.91 8.97
N PRO A 66 3.66 -4.68 10.07
CA PRO A 66 3.70 -4.15 11.43
C PRO A 66 5.08 -3.55 11.79
N THR A 67 6.12 -3.92 11.05
CA THR A 67 7.50 -3.44 11.23
C THR A 67 7.96 -2.68 10.00
N ARG A 68 9.00 -1.86 10.19
CA ARG A 68 9.62 -1.05 9.14
C ARG A 68 10.38 -1.96 8.15
N ILE A 69 9.68 -2.48 7.14
CA ILE A 69 10.30 -3.21 6.02
C ILE A 69 10.60 -2.22 4.89
N PRO A 70 11.84 -2.16 4.38
CA PRO A 70 12.17 -1.29 3.27
C PRO A 70 11.31 -1.57 2.02
N THR A 71 10.84 -0.53 1.35
CA THR A 71 10.04 -0.63 0.11
C THR A 71 10.73 -1.51 -0.93
N GLY A 72 12.04 -1.31 -1.15
CA GLY A 72 12.82 -2.15 -2.07
C GLY A 72 12.76 -3.63 -1.71
N ARG A 73 12.83 -3.96 -0.42
CA ARG A 73 12.71 -5.35 0.06
C ARG A 73 11.30 -5.92 -0.15
N ILE A 74 10.25 -5.12 0.03
CA ILE A 74 8.88 -5.54 -0.28
C ILE A 74 8.75 -5.83 -1.79
N MET A 75 9.34 -5.00 -2.65
CA MET A 75 9.25 -5.17 -4.10
C MET A 75 10.05 -6.36 -4.63
N THR A 76 11.20 -6.70 -4.03
CA THR A 76 12.09 -7.77 -4.51
C THR A 76 11.92 -9.10 -3.78
N GLU A 77 11.51 -9.07 -2.51
CA GLU A 77 11.46 -10.23 -1.62
C GLU A 77 10.06 -10.41 -1.00
N TYR A 78 8.99 -10.01 -1.71
CA TYR A 78 7.62 -9.98 -1.17
C TYR A 78 7.23 -11.28 -0.45
N ASP A 79 7.43 -12.43 -1.09
CA ASP A 79 7.08 -13.74 -0.53
C ASP A 79 7.84 -14.07 0.76
N SER A 80 9.04 -13.52 0.94
CA SER A 80 9.84 -13.70 2.16
C SER A 80 9.38 -12.81 3.31
N VAL A 81 8.69 -11.71 3.01
CA VAL A 81 8.26 -10.73 4.02
C VAL A 81 6.77 -10.77 4.32
N VAL A 82 5.92 -11.25 3.40
CA VAL A 82 4.45 -11.23 3.53
C VAL A 82 3.95 -11.98 4.78
N GLY A 83 4.69 -12.99 5.26
CA GLY A 83 4.37 -13.70 6.49
C GLY A 83 4.40 -12.83 7.76
N ALA A 84 5.09 -11.68 7.72
CA ALA A 84 5.06 -10.70 8.80
C ALA A 84 3.88 -9.72 8.69
N ALA A 85 3.24 -9.62 7.51
CA ALA A 85 2.14 -8.71 7.27
C ALA A 85 0.81 -9.25 7.83
N ARG A 86 -0.14 -8.34 8.02
CA ARG A 86 -1.49 -8.67 8.50
C ARG A 86 -2.58 -8.14 7.58
N VAL A 87 -3.72 -8.83 7.71
CA VAL A 87 -5.07 -8.41 7.31
C VAL A 87 -5.34 -6.92 7.54
N ALA A 88 -5.18 -6.01 6.57
CA ALA A 88 -5.68 -4.65 6.75
C ALA A 88 -7.12 -4.56 6.23
N SER A 89 -8.08 -4.47 7.13
CA SER A 89 -9.45 -4.11 6.76
C SER A 89 -9.50 -2.61 6.45
N PRO A 90 -10.24 -2.18 5.40
CA PRO A 90 -10.54 -0.76 5.23
C PRO A 90 -11.18 -0.23 6.51
N HIS A 91 -10.80 0.97 6.93
CA HIS A 91 -11.45 1.62 8.06
C HIS A 91 -12.95 1.68 7.76
N GLN A 92 -13.75 0.87 8.47
CA GLN A 92 -15.17 1.16 8.61
C GLN A 92 -15.24 2.47 9.37
N GLN A 93 -15.46 3.58 8.66
CA GLN A 93 -15.94 4.80 9.28
C GLN A 93 -17.27 4.42 9.96
N SER A 94 -17.22 4.25 11.27
CA SER A 94 -18.44 4.20 12.09
C SER A 94 -19.19 5.51 11.87
N SER A 95 -20.49 5.35 11.64
CA SER A 95 -21.47 6.37 11.27
C SER A 95 -21.51 7.60 12.17
#